data_AF-A0A539DWU1-F1
#
_entry.id   AF-A0A539DWU1-F1
#
_cell.length_a   1.000
_cell.length_b   1.000
_cell.length_c   1.000
_cell.angle_alpha   90.00
_cell.angle_beta   90.00
_cell.angle_gamma   90.00
#
_symmetry.space_group_name_H-M   'P 1'
#
loop_
_entity.id
_entity.type
_entity.pdbx_description
1 polymer ?
#
loop_
_entity_poly.entity_id
_entity_poly.type
_entity_poly.pdbx_seq_one_letter_code
_entity_poly.pdbx_strand_id
1 'polypeptide(L)'
;TPTTIAGRFLAVFEAGLGFAFLGTVVGYLPTMYNAFAQREIEISLMDARAGSPPVAVEFLRRTDPPGEGPLCDEMLAAWERWAAQLLETHISYPQLSFYRSQHSNQSWLATLVTMLDATSLILARSGSGSATQAQLTFAMARHALVDITQIFVPHYTPGAPERLAPGDMATLRTLLGAGDTGDDFETRLGELRLSYEPYAQALAAYLLLELPLWVCSKPRHDNWQGGPWDRQIHSRQEAMHRRDDHF
;
A
#
# COMPACT_ATOMS: atom_id res chain seq x y z
N THR A 1 41.82 -1.11 -36.77
CA THR A 1 42.81 -0.96 -35.68
C THR A 1 43.40 0.44 -35.74
N PRO A 2 43.34 1.24 -34.66
CA PRO A 2 43.84 2.61 -34.69
C PRO A 2 45.37 2.64 -34.87
N THR A 3 45.82 3.47 -35.83
CA THR A 3 47.22 3.57 -36.24
C THR A 3 48.01 4.59 -35.42
N THR A 4 47.34 5.57 -34.79
CA THR A 4 47.98 6.60 -33.96
C THR A 4 47.95 6.26 -32.47
N ILE A 5 48.93 6.75 -31.71
CA ILE A 5 49.00 6.56 -30.24
C ILE A 5 47.74 7.12 -29.56
N ALA A 6 47.29 8.31 -29.96
CA ALA A 6 46.06 8.91 -29.45
C ALA A 6 44.81 8.05 -29.75
N GLY A 7 44.71 7.49 -30.97
CA GLY A 7 43.61 6.59 -31.33
C GLY A 7 43.61 5.29 -30.52
N ARG A 8 44.80 4.77 -30.17
CA ARG A 8 44.91 3.60 -29.29
C ARG A 8 44.48 3.90 -27.86
N PHE A 9 44.86 5.04 -27.30
CA PHE A 9 44.41 5.47 -25.97
C PHE A 9 42.88 5.65 -25.93
N LEU A 10 42.29 6.30 -26.94
CA LEU A 10 40.83 6.45 -27.04
C LEU A 10 40.12 5.10 -27.09
N ALA A 11 40.61 4.15 -27.88
CA ALA A 11 40.02 2.81 -27.96
C ALA A 11 40.06 2.06 -26.61
N VAL A 12 41.14 2.22 -25.83
CA VAL A 12 41.25 1.63 -24.48
C VAL A 12 40.28 2.31 -23.52
N PHE A 13 40.16 3.64 -23.56
CA PHE A 13 39.19 4.38 -22.74
C PHE A 13 37.74 4.02 -23.08
N GLU A 14 37.41 3.93 -24.37
CA GLU A 14 36.09 3.53 -24.84
C GLU A 14 35.74 2.11 -24.38
N ALA A 15 36.67 1.15 -24.51
CA ALA A 15 36.49 -0.20 -24.00
C ALA A 15 36.33 -0.21 -22.46
N GLY A 16 37.16 0.55 -21.75
CA GLY A 16 37.08 0.69 -20.29
C GLY A 16 35.75 1.27 -19.82
N LEU A 17 35.23 2.31 -20.50
CA LEU A 17 33.91 2.88 -20.23
C LEU A 17 32.79 1.87 -20.51
N GLY A 18 32.90 1.09 -21.60
CA GLY A 18 31.95 0.01 -21.89
C GLY A 18 31.89 -1.04 -20.79
N PHE A 19 33.05 -1.49 -20.29
CA PHE A 19 33.11 -2.43 -19.17
C PHE A 19 32.61 -1.82 -17.85
N ALA A 20 32.95 -0.56 -17.57
CA ALA A 20 32.47 0.14 -16.38
C ALA A 20 30.93 0.26 -16.40
N PHE A 21 30.37 0.70 -17.53
CA PHE A 21 28.93 0.78 -17.73
C PHE A 21 28.24 -0.58 -17.56
N LEU A 22 28.77 -1.63 -18.21
CA LEU A 22 28.24 -2.98 -18.06
C LEU A 22 28.30 -3.46 -16.60
N GLY A 23 29.42 -3.22 -15.91
CA GLY A 23 29.59 -3.55 -14.50
C GLY A 23 28.57 -2.83 -13.61
N THR A 24 28.32 -1.54 -13.87
CA THR A 24 27.28 -0.77 -13.16
C THR A 24 25.89 -1.34 -13.42
N VAL A 25 25.53 -1.63 -14.67
CA VAL A 25 24.21 -2.20 -15.01
C VAL A 25 24.01 -3.55 -14.34
N VAL A 26 25.00 -4.44 -14.41
CA VAL A 26 24.92 -5.79 -13.80
C VAL A 26 24.89 -5.71 -12.27
N GLY A 27 25.56 -4.74 -11.65
CA GLY A 27 25.52 -4.55 -10.19
C GLY A 27 24.25 -3.88 -9.68
N TYR A 28 23.68 -2.95 -10.46
CA TYR A 28 22.58 -2.09 -10.00
C TYR A 28 21.21 -2.64 -10.36
N LEU A 29 21.05 -3.17 -11.57
CA LEU A 29 19.75 -3.60 -12.10
C LEU A 29 19.13 -4.72 -11.24
N PRO A 30 19.85 -5.80 -10.86
CA PRO A 30 19.28 -6.83 -9.98
C PRO A 30 18.84 -6.30 -8.62
N THR A 31 19.60 -5.35 -8.05
CA THR A 31 19.29 -4.71 -6.77
C THR A 31 17.98 -3.92 -6.85
N MET A 32 17.80 -3.11 -7.91
CA MET A 32 16.54 -2.41 -8.15
C MET A 32 15.36 -3.37 -8.35
N TYR A 33 15.53 -4.41 -9.18
CA TYR A 33 14.47 -5.40 -9.42
C TYR A 33 14.06 -6.13 -8.15
N ASN A 34 15.01 -6.48 -7.29
CA ASN A 34 14.72 -7.13 -6.01
C ASN A 34 13.94 -6.20 -5.07
N ALA A 35 14.32 -4.92 -4.99
CA ALA A 35 13.59 -3.93 -4.21
C ALA A 35 12.13 -3.78 -4.70
N PHE A 36 11.91 -3.78 -6.02
CA PHE A 36 10.55 -3.78 -6.59
C PHE A 36 9.76 -5.03 -6.23
N ALA A 37 10.36 -6.21 -6.40
CA ALA A 37 9.70 -7.47 -6.12
C ALA A 37 9.28 -7.56 -4.64
N GLN A 38 10.16 -7.14 -3.72
CA GLN A 38 9.86 -7.11 -2.29
C GLN A 38 8.72 -6.14 -1.95
N ARG A 39 8.71 -4.94 -2.57
CA ARG A 39 7.63 -3.97 -2.40
C ARG A 39 6.27 -4.55 -2.80
N GLU A 40 6.19 -5.20 -3.96
CA GLU A 40 4.93 -5.64 -4.57
C GLU A 40 4.27 -6.83 -3.85
N ILE A 41 5.02 -7.61 -3.06
CA ILE A 41 4.46 -8.76 -2.32
C ILE A 41 3.36 -8.30 -1.36
N GLU A 42 3.64 -7.35 -0.47
CA GLU A 42 2.64 -6.88 0.50
C GLU A 42 1.51 -6.08 -0.17
N ILE A 43 1.81 -5.38 -1.27
CA ILE A 43 0.78 -4.68 -2.06
C ILE A 43 -0.22 -5.69 -2.63
N SER A 44 0.27 -6.82 -3.14
CA SER A 44 -0.57 -7.88 -3.68
C SER A 44 -1.35 -8.60 -2.56
N LEU A 45 -0.73 -8.85 -1.40
CA LEU A 45 -1.40 -9.43 -0.24
C LEU A 45 -2.51 -8.52 0.31
N MET A 46 -2.36 -7.21 0.17
CA MET A 46 -3.37 -6.23 0.59
C MET A 46 -4.70 -6.44 -0.15
N ASP A 47 -4.71 -6.94 -1.38
CA ASP A 47 -5.94 -7.22 -2.12
C ASP A 47 -6.85 -8.21 -1.38
N ALA A 48 -6.27 -9.33 -0.94
CA ALA A 48 -7.01 -10.36 -0.23
C ALA A 48 -7.44 -9.90 1.18
N ARG A 49 -6.69 -8.97 1.78
CA ARG A 49 -6.89 -8.54 3.17
C ARG A 49 -7.79 -7.31 3.31
N ALA A 50 -7.73 -6.36 2.38
CA ALA A 50 -8.43 -5.08 2.47
C ALA A 50 -9.31 -4.79 1.24
N GLY A 51 -9.33 -5.68 0.25
CA GLY A 51 -10.06 -5.52 -1.01
C GLY A 51 -9.31 -4.69 -2.07
N SER A 52 -9.96 -4.51 -3.22
CA SER A 52 -9.49 -3.66 -4.32
C SER A 52 -10.54 -2.61 -4.73
N PRO A 53 -10.34 -1.31 -4.45
CA PRO A 53 -9.18 -0.71 -3.77
C PRO A 53 -9.15 -1.03 -2.26
N PRO A 54 -7.98 -0.93 -1.59
CA PRO A 54 -7.82 -1.35 -0.20
C PRO A 54 -8.52 -0.40 0.78
N VAL A 55 -9.37 -0.94 1.66
CA VAL A 55 -10.13 -0.19 2.67
C VAL A 55 -9.85 -0.69 4.08
N ALA A 56 -9.54 0.24 5.00
CA ALA A 56 -9.17 -0.08 6.37
C ALA A 56 -10.26 -0.80 7.17
N VAL A 57 -11.53 -0.50 6.92
CA VAL A 57 -12.64 -1.18 7.61
C VAL A 57 -12.81 -2.61 7.12
N GLU A 58 -12.67 -2.84 5.82
CA GLU A 58 -12.75 -4.19 5.26
C GLU A 58 -11.60 -5.05 5.77
N PHE A 59 -10.42 -4.45 5.94
CA PHE A 59 -9.30 -5.08 6.61
C PHE A 59 -9.66 -5.53 8.02
N LEU A 60 -10.10 -4.62 8.89
CA LEU A 60 -10.48 -4.98 10.26
C LEU A 60 -11.57 -6.06 10.29
N ARG A 61 -12.56 -5.98 9.40
CA ARG A 61 -13.62 -6.99 9.28
C ARG A 61 -13.08 -8.38 8.93
N ARG A 62 -12.02 -8.47 8.12
CA ARG A 62 -11.42 -9.75 7.68
C ARG A 62 -10.37 -10.28 8.64
N THR A 63 -9.73 -9.42 9.45
CA THR A 63 -8.53 -9.79 10.22
C THR A 63 -8.68 -9.67 11.73
N ASP A 64 -9.78 -9.07 12.21
CA ASP A 64 -10.15 -8.96 13.61
C ASP A 64 -11.58 -9.52 13.85
N PRO A 65 -11.87 -10.79 13.49
CA PRO A 65 -13.16 -11.38 13.82
C PRO A 65 -13.33 -11.52 15.35
N PRO A 66 -14.54 -11.31 15.90
CA PRO A 66 -14.75 -11.31 17.34
C PRO A 66 -14.31 -12.63 17.99
N GLY A 67 -13.29 -12.58 18.84
CA GLY A 67 -12.81 -13.72 19.62
C GLY A 67 -11.55 -14.43 19.09
N GLU A 68 -10.97 -13.99 17.97
CA GLU A 68 -9.71 -14.54 17.42
C GLU A 68 -8.55 -13.53 17.57
N GLY A 69 -7.89 -13.51 18.73
CA GLY A 69 -6.54 -12.92 18.86
C GLY A 69 -5.51 -14.05 18.71
N PRO A 70 -4.62 -14.06 17.69
CA PRO A 70 -3.41 -13.23 17.57
C PRO A 70 -3.05 -12.81 16.11
N LEU A 71 -3.94 -13.05 15.14
CA LEU A 71 -3.67 -12.89 13.70
C LEU A 71 -3.42 -11.43 13.28
N CYS A 72 -4.05 -10.49 13.99
CA CYS A 72 -3.87 -9.06 13.77
C CYS A 72 -2.44 -8.61 14.10
N ASP A 73 -1.86 -9.08 15.21
CA ASP A 73 -0.51 -8.66 15.65
C ASP A 73 0.60 -9.13 14.72
N GLU A 74 0.58 -10.40 14.30
CA GLU A 74 1.61 -10.93 13.37
C GLU A 74 1.62 -10.17 12.05
N MET A 75 0.43 -9.84 11.56
CA MET A 75 0.25 -9.09 10.33
C MET A 75 0.67 -7.63 10.48
N LEU A 76 0.31 -6.97 11.58
CA LEU A 76 0.78 -5.62 11.88
C LEU A 76 2.31 -5.59 12.00
N ALA A 77 2.94 -6.60 12.60
CA ALA A 77 4.40 -6.73 12.64
C ALA A 77 5.02 -6.95 11.25
N ALA A 78 4.34 -7.67 10.35
CA ALA A 78 4.77 -7.77 8.95
C ALA A 78 4.71 -6.42 8.24
N TRP A 79 3.64 -5.66 8.45
CA TRP A 79 3.47 -4.32 7.91
C TRP A 79 4.48 -3.31 8.46
N GLU A 80 4.82 -3.40 9.75
CA GLU A 80 5.88 -2.59 10.36
C GLU A 80 7.22 -2.81 9.63
N ARG A 81 7.60 -4.08 9.43
CA ARG A 81 8.83 -4.41 8.69
C ARG A 81 8.77 -3.95 7.24
N TRP A 82 7.63 -4.10 6.57
CA TRP A 82 7.47 -3.64 5.20
C TRP A 82 7.58 -2.12 5.10
N ALA A 83 6.99 -1.35 6.03
CA ALA A 83 7.12 0.11 6.08
C ALA A 83 8.58 0.54 6.29
N ALA A 84 9.34 -0.16 7.12
CA ALA A 84 10.77 0.10 7.31
C ALA A 84 11.58 -0.18 6.03
N GLN A 85 11.29 -1.27 5.32
CA GLN A 85 11.92 -1.57 4.02
C GLN A 85 11.53 -0.56 2.95
N LEU A 86 10.27 -0.13 2.92
CA LEU A 86 9.79 0.90 2.02
C LEU A 86 10.54 2.22 2.25
N LEU A 87 10.68 2.63 3.51
CA LEU A 87 11.45 3.82 3.88
C LEU A 87 12.90 3.73 3.41
N GLU A 88 13.60 2.64 3.75
CA GLU A 88 14.99 2.43 3.33
C GLU A 88 15.13 2.55 1.81
N THR A 89 14.30 1.80 1.08
CA THR A 89 14.42 1.74 -0.39
C THR A 89 14.10 3.07 -1.06
N HIS A 90 13.11 3.81 -0.56
CA HIS A 90 12.68 5.07 -1.18
C HIS A 90 13.56 6.26 -0.79
N ILE A 91 14.24 6.22 0.35
CA ILE A 91 15.32 7.18 0.66
C ILE A 91 16.57 6.86 -0.15
N SER A 92 17.00 5.60 -0.20
CA SER A 92 18.20 5.17 -0.92
C SER A 92 18.05 5.37 -2.43
N TYR A 93 16.85 5.11 -2.97
CA TYR A 93 16.54 5.15 -4.40
C TYR A 93 15.20 5.87 -4.67
N PRO A 94 15.16 7.21 -4.57
CA PRO A 94 13.91 7.99 -4.71
C PRO A 94 13.18 7.74 -6.03
N GLN A 95 13.90 7.34 -7.08
CA GLN A 95 13.37 7.05 -8.41
C GLN A 95 12.33 5.91 -8.36
N LEU A 96 12.43 4.99 -7.38
CA LEU A 96 11.48 3.89 -7.20
C LEU A 96 10.04 4.40 -6.93
N SER A 97 9.89 5.59 -6.35
CA SER A 97 8.60 6.21 -6.03
C SER A 97 7.73 6.44 -7.27
N PHE A 98 8.35 6.62 -8.44
CA PHE A 98 7.66 6.86 -9.71
C PHE A 98 7.18 5.59 -10.42
N TYR A 99 7.65 4.42 -9.99
CA TYR A 99 7.25 3.15 -10.60
C TYR A 99 5.92 2.69 -10.02
N ARG A 100 4.91 2.64 -10.89
CA ARG A 100 3.55 2.18 -10.57
C ARG A 100 3.54 0.70 -10.20
N SER A 101 2.62 0.34 -9.30
CA SER A 101 2.35 -1.07 -8.96
C SER A 101 1.73 -1.82 -10.14
N GLN A 102 1.84 -3.15 -10.13
CA GLN A 102 1.46 -3.97 -11.29
C GLN A 102 -0.06 -3.99 -11.55
N HIS A 103 -0.87 -3.77 -10.52
CA HIS A 103 -2.34 -3.72 -10.62
C HIS A 103 -2.83 -2.26 -10.65
N SER A 104 -3.73 -1.94 -11.57
CA SER A 104 -4.22 -0.57 -11.79
C SER A 104 -4.94 0.05 -10.59
N ASN A 105 -5.46 -0.79 -9.69
CA ASN A 105 -6.24 -0.39 -8.52
C ASN A 105 -5.43 -0.42 -7.22
N GLN A 106 -4.12 -0.65 -7.33
CA GLN A 106 -3.21 -0.74 -6.20
C GLN A 106 -2.07 0.25 -6.40
N SER A 107 -1.64 0.88 -5.32
CA SER A 107 -0.42 1.66 -5.30
C SER A 107 0.27 1.46 -3.97
N TRP A 108 1.60 1.47 -3.98
CA TRP A 108 2.40 1.38 -2.76
C TRP A 108 2.01 2.45 -1.73
N LEU A 109 1.66 3.65 -2.20
CA LEU A 109 1.21 4.75 -1.35
C LEU A 109 -0.18 4.45 -0.78
N ALA A 110 -1.11 3.94 -1.60
CA ALA A 110 -2.42 3.56 -1.11
C ALA A 110 -2.33 2.44 -0.08
N THR A 111 -1.49 1.43 -0.30
CA THR A 111 -1.22 0.36 0.67
C THR A 111 -0.70 0.94 1.99
N LEU A 112 0.32 1.80 1.96
CA LEU A 112 0.89 2.43 3.15
C LEU A 112 -0.16 3.26 3.91
N VAL A 113 -1.00 4.00 3.18
CA VAL A 113 -2.06 4.82 3.76
C VAL A 113 -3.18 3.94 4.34
N THR A 114 -3.55 2.83 3.71
CA THR A 114 -4.49 1.87 4.29
C THR A 114 -3.96 1.27 5.59
N MET A 115 -2.65 1.01 5.70
CA MET A 115 -2.03 0.55 6.96
C MET A 115 -2.16 1.62 8.06
N LEU A 116 -1.91 2.89 7.72
CA LEU A 116 -2.08 4.03 8.63
C LEU A 116 -3.53 4.21 9.05
N ASP A 117 -4.47 4.14 8.12
CA ASP A 117 -5.90 4.23 8.39
C ASP A 117 -6.34 3.09 9.34
N ALA A 118 -5.94 1.84 9.05
CA ALA A 118 -6.30 0.67 9.85
C ALA A 118 -5.70 0.72 11.27
N THR A 119 -4.42 1.04 11.39
CA THR A 119 -3.78 1.22 12.71
C THR A 119 -4.36 2.40 13.47
N SER A 120 -4.78 3.47 12.78
CA SER A 120 -5.48 4.59 13.41
C SER A 120 -6.82 4.17 13.99
N LEU A 121 -7.58 3.32 13.30
CA LEU A 121 -8.84 2.77 13.80
C LEU A 121 -8.62 1.90 15.04
N ILE A 122 -7.60 1.02 15.02
CA ILE A 122 -7.26 0.18 16.18
C ILE A 122 -6.90 1.04 17.39
N LEU A 123 -6.06 2.06 17.20
CA LEU A 123 -5.61 2.96 18.27
C LEU A 123 -6.71 3.89 18.79
N ALA A 124 -7.66 4.27 17.94
CA ALA A 124 -8.80 5.09 18.33
C ALA A 124 -9.88 4.29 19.09
N ARG A 125 -9.99 2.97 18.87
CA ARG A 125 -10.91 2.08 19.58
C ARG A 125 -10.50 1.92 21.04
N SER A 126 -11.50 1.78 21.91
CA SER A 126 -11.27 1.48 23.33
C SER A 126 -11.04 -0.02 23.52
N GLY A 127 -9.96 -0.40 24.22
CA GLY A 127 -9.75 -1.79 24.65
C GLY A 127 -9.29 -2.77 23.57
N SER A 128 -8.69 -2.30 22.46
CA SER A 128 -8.16 -3.22 21.44
C SER A 128 -6.99 -4.05 22.00
N GLY A 129 -7.03 -5.38 21.86
CA GLY A 129 -5.94 -6.28 22.27
C GLY A 129 -4.62 -6.03 21.53
N SER A 130 -4.70 -5.53 20.29
CA SER A 130 -3.56 -5.26 19.40
C SER A 130 -2.96 -3.86 19.49
N ALA A 131 -3.32 -3.06 20.52
CA ALA A 131 -2.95 -1.65 20.62
C ALA A 131 -1.44 -1.41 20.54
N THR A 132 -0.64 -2.25 21.21
CA THR A 132 0.83 -2.08 21.28
C THR A 132 1.47 -2.26 19.90
N GLN A 133 1.17 -3.35 19.20
CA GLN A 133 1.73 -3.61 17.87
C GLN A 133 1.19 -2.61 16.84
N ALA A 134 -0.08 -2.21 16.93
CA ALA A 134 -0.64 -1.17 16.09
C ALA A 134 0.09 0.17 16.27
N GLN A 135 0.50 0.52 17.50
CA GLN A 135 1.25 1.74 17.78
C GLN A 135 2.63 1.74 17.11
N LEU A 136 3.36 0.63 17.20
CA LEU A 136 4.67 0.47 16.54
C LEU A 136 4.54 0.55 15.02
N THR A 137 3.55 -0.16 14.48
CA THR A 137 3.26 -0.20 13.04
C THR A 137 2.86 1.19 12.53
N PHE A 138 1.99 1.90 13.24
CA PHE A 138 1.60 3.28 12.92
C PHE A 138 2.81 4.22 12.94
N ALA A 139 3.64 4.14 13.98
CA ALA A 139 4.82 4.99 14.10
C ALA A 139 5.79 4.80 12.93
N MET A 140 6.07 3.54 12.56
CA MET A 140 6.96 3.22 11.45
C MET A 140 6.36 3.62 10.09
N ALA A 141 5.08 3.32 9.84
CA ALA A 141 4.40 3.70 8.61
C ALA A 141 4.32 5.23 8.43
N ARG A 142 4.07 5.96 9.53
CA ARG A 142 4.02 7.43 9.51
C ARG A 142 5.40 8.00 9.24
N HIS A 143 6.44 7.48 9.89
CA HIS A 143 7.82 7.89 9.64
C HIS A 143 8.20 7.66 8.17
N ALA A 144 7.86 6.49 7.62
CA ALA A 144 8.08 6.19 6.21
C ALA A 144 7.41 7.23 5.29
N LEU A 145 6.12 7.51 5.53
CA LEU A 145 5.36 8.46 4.73
C LEU A 145 5.93 9.88 4.80
N VAL A 146 6.23 10.37 6.00
CA VAL A 146 6.73 11.74 6.22
C VAL A 146 8.05 11.95 5.51
N ASP A 147 9.02 11.06 5.72
CA ASP A 147 10.36 11.21 5.16
C ASP A 147 10.35 11.10 3.63
N ILE A 148 9.61 10.13 3.07
CA ILE A 148 9.47 10.01 1.61
C ILE A 148 8.80 11.26 1.04
N THR A 149 7.79 11.80 1.72
CA THR A 149 7.12 13.04 1.27
C THR A 149 8.10 14.21 1.21
N GLN A 150 8.98 14.36 2.21
CA GLN A 150 9.95 15.46 2.29
C GLN A 150 11.01 15.43 1.17
N ILE A 151 11.25 14.28 0.53
CA ILE A 151 12.15 14.19 -0.64
C ILE A 151 11.56 14.97 -1.83
N PHE A 152 10.24 14.95 -1.99
CA PHE A 152 9.57 15.42 -3.21
C PHE A 152 8.77 16.70 -3.02
N VAL A 153 8.19 16.90 -1.83
CA VAL A 153 7.27 17.99 -1.53
C VAL A 153 7.97 18.99 -0.60
N PRO A 154 8.45 20.12 -1.13
CA PRO A 154 9.25 21.07 -0.34
C PRO A 154 8.43 21.93 0.61
N HIS A 155 7.11 22.09 0.37
CA HIS A 155 6.25 22.97 1.15
C HIS A 155 4.89 22.33 1.41
N TYR A 156 4.43 22.42 2.65
CA TYR A 156 3.06 22.09 3.01
C TYR A 156 2.09 23.13 2.42
N THR A 157 1.12 22.67 1.64
CA THR A 157 0.05 23.51 1.10
C THR A 157 -1.26 23.14 1.77
N PRO A 158 -1.76 23.95 2.73
CA PRO A 158 -3.04 23.69 3.38
C PRO A 158 -4.18 23.87 2.37
N GLY A 159 -5.26 23.09 2.54
CA GLY A 159 -6.49 23.23 1.75
C GLY A 159 -6.88 22.02 0.90
N ALA A 160 -6.16 20.91 1.00
CA ALA A 160 -6.66 19.63 0.49
C ALA A 160 -7.95 19.23 1.24
N PRO A 161 -8.96 18.70 0.52
CA PRO A 161 -10.22 18.28 1.15
C PRO A 161 -9.95 17.11 2.12
N GLU A 162 -10.73 17.03 3.20
CA GLU A 162 -10.62 15.89 4.12
C GLU A 162 -10.98 14.58 3.41
N ARG A 163 -10.20 13.51 3.67
CA ARG A 163 -10.47 12.17 3.12
C ARG A 163 -11.70 11.51 3.73
N LEU A 164 -11.96 11.76 5.01
CA LEU A 164 -13.11 11.19 5.73
C LEU A 164 -14.20 12.25 5.87
N ALA A 165 -15.25 12.14 5.07
CA ALA A 165 -16.38 13.04 5.18
C ALA A 165 -17.18 12.77 6.48
N PRO A 166 -17.89 13.78 7.03
CA PRO A 166 -18.72 13.59 8.23
C PRO A 166 -19.78 12.48 8.09
N GLY A 167 -20.33 12.29 6.89
CA GLY A 167 -21.28 11.21 6.60
C GLY A 167 -20.65 9.81 6.69
N ASP A 168 -19.40 9.69 6.25
CA ASP A 168 -18.66 8.43 6.30
C ASP A 168 -18.25 8.07 7.73
N MET A 169 -18.03 9.06 8.61
CA MET A 169 -17.76 8.83 10.04
C MET A 169 -18.90 8.06 10.72
N ALA A 170 -20.16 8.45 10.45
CA ALA A 170 -21.31 7.75 10.98
C ALA A 170 -21.38 6.29 10.47
N THR A 171 -21.05 6.08 9.19
CA THR A 171 -20.96 4.73 8.62
C THR A 171 -19.83 3.92 9.24
N LEU A 172 -18.64 4.50 9.46
CA LEU A 172 -17.53 3.85 10.15
C LEU A 172 -17.94 3.36 11.55
N ARG A 173 -18.59 4.22 12.35
CA ARG A 173 -19.07 3.82 13.68
C ARG A 173 -20.07 2.67 13.61
N THR A 174 -20.95 2.68 12.61
CA THR A 174 -21.91 1.59 12.39
C THR A 174 -21.22 0.28 12.05
N LEU A 175 -20.18 0.33 11.20
CA LEU A 175 -19.43 -0.85 10.76
C LEU A 175 -18.54 -1.43 11.86
N LEU A 176 -17.94 -0.58 12.70
CA LEU A 176 -17.10 -1.00 13.83
C LEU A 176 -17.91 -1.49 15.04
N GLY A 177 -19.15 -1.00 15.20
CA GLY A 177 -20.02 -1.34 16.31
C GLY A 177 -19.93 -0.36 17.49
N ALA A 178 -21.08 -0.07 18.09
CA ALA A 178 -21.20 0.96 19.13
C ALA A 178 -20.37 0.69 20.40
N GLY A 179 -20.07 -0.57 20.71
CA GLY A 179 -19.26 -0.96 21.86
C GLY A 179 -17.76 -0.66 21.70
N ASP A 180 -17.29 -0.54 20.47
CA ASP A 180 -15.88 -0.30 20.13
C ASP A 180 -15.55 1.19 19.94
N THR A 181 -16.57 1.99 19.64
CA THR A 181 -16.45 3.44 19.41
C THR A 181 -16.92 4.21 20.64
N GLY A 182 -16.01 4.50 21.57
CA GLY A 182 -16.28 5.36 22.72
C GLY A 182 -16.63 6.81 22.33
N ASP A 183 -16.89 7.63 23.35
CA ASP A 183 -17.24 9.05 23.17
C ASP A 183 -16.06 9.88 22.60
N ASP A 184 -14.82 9.46 22.87
CA ASP A 184 -13.59 10.13 22.43
C ASP A 184 -13.02 9.57 21.11
N PHE A 185 -13.65 8.56 20.51
CA PHE A 185 -13.18 7.86 19.31
C PHE A 185 -12.91 8.83 18.15
N GLU A 186 -13.86 9.73 17.87
CA GLU A 186 -13.77 10.66 16.75
C GLU A 186 -12.64 11.69 16.96
N THR A 187 -12.49 12.19 18.18
CA THR A 187 -11.40 13.10 18.55
C THR A 187 -10.03 12.42 18.38
N ARG A 188 -9.85 11.21 18.92
CA ARG A 188 -8.60 10.45 18.80
C ARG A 188 -8.27 10.11 17.35
N LEU A 189 -9.27 9.67 16.59
CA LEU A 189 -9.09 9.35 15.17
C LEU A 189 -8.71 10.62 14.39
N GLY A 190 -9.33 11.76 14.70
CA GLY A 190 -8.97 13.06 14.12
C GLY A 190 -7.52 13.46 14.39
N GLU A 191 -7.06 13.33 15.63
CA GLU A 191 -5.66 13.62 16.01
C GLU A 191 -4.66 12.73 15.26
N LEU A 192 -4.94 11.43 15.17
CA LEU A 192 -4.11 10.49 14.41
C LEU A 192 -4.08 10.85 12.92
N ARG A 193 -5.24 11.11 12.31
CA ARG A 193 -5.38 11.51 10.89
C ARG A 193 -4.60 12.77 10.56
N LEU A 194 -4.70 13.80 11.40
CA LEU A 194 -3.96 15.06 11.20
C LEU A 194 -2.43 14.85 11.19
N SER A 195 -1.94 13.79 11.83
CA SER A 195 -0.51 13.51 11.89
C SER A 195 0.10 12.92 10.61
N TYR A 196 -0.73 12.40 9.68
CA TYR A 196 -0.25 11.74 8.45
C TYR A 196 -1.02 12.10 7.16
N GLU A 197 -2.34 12.37 7.21
CA GLU A 197 -3.14 12.64 6.00
C GLU A 197 -2.60 13.81 5.15
N PRO A 198 -2.13 14.93 5.74
CA PRO A 198 -1.55 16.02 4.94
C PRO A 198 -0.34 15.58 4.10
N TYR A 199 0.51 14.70 4.63
CA TYR A 199 1.67 14.16 3.92
C TYR A 199 1.22 13.19 2.81
N ALA A 200 0.28 12.30 3.12
CA ALA A 200 -0.30 11.38 2.14
C ALA A 200 -0.90 12.11 0.95
N GLN A 201 -1.71 13.16 1.20
CA GLN A 201 -2.36 13.95 0.16
C GLN A 201 -1.35 14.72 -0.69
N ALA A 202 -0.35 15.33 -0.08
CA ALA A 202 0.67 16.07 -0.80
C ALA A 202 1.52 15.15 -1.70
N LEU A 203 1.92 13.99 -1.17
CA LEU A 203 2.69 13.00 -1.93
C LEU A 203 1.87 12.37 -3.05
N ALA A 204 0.59 12.06 -2.79
CA ALA A 204 -0.33 11.55 -3.80
C ALA A 204 -0.54 12.55 -4.94
N ALA A 205 -0.71 13.84 -4.62
CA ALA A 205 -0.83 14.90 -5.61
C ALA A 205 0.45 15.04 -6.44
N TYR A 206 1.63 14.94 -5.81
CA TYR A 206 2.92 15.01 -6.50
C TYR A 206 3.15 13.82 -7.44
N LEU A 207 2.85 12.60 -6.98
CA LEU A 207 3.06 11.36 -7.75
C LEU A 207 1.91 11.00 -8.69
N LEU A 208 0.82 11.78 -8.67
CA LEU A 208 -0.42 11.50 -9.40
C LEU A 208 -0.98 10.10 -9.08
N LEU A 209 -1.02 9.78 -7.78
CA LEU A 209 -1.59 8.54 -7.24
C LEU A 209 -2.94 8.82 -6.55
N GLU A 210 -3.84 7.85 -6.59
CA GLU A 210 -5.10 7.90 -5.85
C GLU A 210 -4.88 7.36 -4.42
N LEU A 211 -5.54 8.01 -3.45
CA LEU A 211 -5.56 7.57 -2.06
C LEU A 211 -6.78 6.69 -1.78
N PRO A 212 -6.68 5.76 -0.82
CA PRO A 212 -7.78 4.88 -0.48
C PRO A 212 -8.92 5.66 0.17
N LEU A 213 -10.14 5.14 0.06
CA LEU A 213 -11.32 5.68 0.74
C LEU A 213 -11.48 5.02 2.10
N TRP A 214 -12.04 5.76 3.06
CA TRP A 214 -12.36 5.22 4.38
C TRP A 214 -13.54 4.25 4.35
N VAL A 215 -14.53 4.49 3.49
CA VAL A 215 -15.73 3.68 3.33
C VAL A 215 -16.01 3.45 1.85
N CYS A 216 -16.25 2.20 1.47
CA CYS A 216 -16.73 1.85 0.14
C CYS A 216 -18.27 1.86 0.14
N SER A 217 -18.88 2.76 -0.63
CA SER A 217 -20.34 2.84 -0.77
C SER A 217 -20.96 1.70 -1.58
N LYS A 218 -20.16 0.92 -2.32
CA LYS A 218 -20.58 -0.30 -3.01
C LYS A 218 -19.59 -1.43 -2.76
N PRO A 219 -20.04 -2.65 -2.42
CA PRO A 219 -19.16 -3.81 -2.39
C PRO A 219 -18.61 -4.04 -3.80
N ARG A 220 -17.29 -3.96 -3.94
CA ARG A 220 -16.57 -4.37 -5.15
C ARG A 220 -16.04 -5.78 -4.93
N HIS A 221 -16.10 -6.58 -5.99
CA HIS A 221 -15.48 -7.90 -6.02
C HIS A 221 -13.97 -7.73 -5.89
N ASP A 222 -13.32 -8.56 -5.08
CA ASP A 222 -11.85 -8.59 -5.04
C ASP A 222 -11.32 -9.07 -6.40
N ASN A 223 -10.09 -8.69 -6.76
CA ASN A 223 -9.56 -9.06 -8.09
C ASN A 223 -9.45 -10.58 -8.25
N TRP A 224 -9.14 -11.32 -7.18
CA TRP A 224 -9.07 -12.79 -7.20
C TRP A 224 -10.41 -13.46 -7.47
N GLN A 225 -11.52 -12.78 -7.20
CA GLN A 225 -12.86 -13.31 -7.42
C GLN A 225 -13.34 -13.08 -8.86
N GLY A 226 -12.60 -12.32 -9.69
CA GLY A 226 -12.99 -11.99 -11.06
C GLY A 226 -11.91 -12.34 -12.09
N GLY A 227 -12.12 -13.45 -12.80
CA GLY A 227 -11.33 -13.88 -13.95
C GLY A 227 -11.94 -13.43 -15.29
N PRO A 228 -11.11 -13.21 -16.33
CA PRO A 228 -11.59 -12.87 -17.69
C PRO A 228 -12.57 -13.90 -18.26
N TRP A 229 -12.49 -15.15 -17.79
CA TRP A 229 -13.27 -16.28 -18.27
C TRP A 229 -14.36 -16.73 -17.29
N ASP A 230 -14.53 -16.11 -16.12
CA ASP A 230 -15.45 -16.60 -15.09
C ASP A 230 -16.90 -16.65 -15.59
N ARG A 231 -17.33 -15.66 -16.37
CA ARG A 231 -18.64 -15.69 -17.04
C ARG A 231 -18.81 -16.90 -17.96
N GLN A 232 -17.76 -17.28 -18.68
CA GLN A 232 -17.79 -18.45 -19.58
C GLN A 232 -17.80 -19.76 -18.77
N ILE A 233 -17.02 -19.83 -17.69
CA ILE A 233 -16.97 -20.99 -16.80
C ILE A 233 -18.34 -21.21 -16.12
N HIS A 234 -18.94 -20.15 -15.57
CA HIS A 234 -20.27 -20.21 -14.97
C HIS A 234 -21.33 -20.66 -15.99
N SER A 235 -21.33 -20.09 -17.20
CA SER A 235 -22.27 -20.51 -18.26
C SER A 235 -22.11 -21.99 -18.65
N ARG A 236 -20.89 -22.52 -18.61
CA ARG A 236 -20.61 -23.93 -18.88
C ARG A 236 -21.10 -24.83 -17.74
N GLN A 237 -20.90 -24.43 -16.49
CA GLN A 237 -21.40 -25.16 -15.32
C GLN A 237 -22.93 -25.23 -15.32
N GLU A 238 -23.61 -24.12 -15.59
CA GLU A 238 -25.08 -24.07 -15.70
C GLU A 238 -25.62 -24.94 -16.84
N ALA A 239 -24.92 -25.02 -17.97
CA ALA A 239 -25.28 -25.89 -19.08
C ALA A 239 -25.08 -27.38 -18.74
N MET A 240 -24.09 -27.71 -17.90
CA MET A 240 -23.84 -29.07 -17.45
C MET A 240 -24.91 -29.53 -16.45
N HIS A 241 -25.26 -28.67 -15.47
CA HIS A 241 -26.27 -28.98 -14.45
C HIS A 241 -27.66 -29.20 -15.07
N ARG A 242 -28.07 -28.35 -16.03
CA ARG A 242 -29.30 -28.56 -16.80
C ARG A 242 -29.34 -29.88 -17.56
N ARG A 243 -28.19 -30.42 -17.96
CA ARG A 243 -28.12 -31.67 -18.72
C ARG A 243 -28.29 -32.88 -17.80
N ASP A 244 -27.84 -32.78 -16.56
CA ASP A 244 -27.98 -33.83 -15.54
C ASP A 244 -29.41 -33.90 -14.97
N ASP A 245 -30.13 -32.76 -14.87
CA ASP A 245 -31.54 -32.71 -14.44
C ASP A 245 -32.55 -33.30 -15.46
N HIS A 246 -32.08 -33.60 -16.68
CA HIS A 246 -32.90 -34.16 -17.77
C HIS A 246 -32.68 -35.67 -17.99
N PHE A 247 -31.99 -36.35 -17.09
CA PHE A 247 -31.85 -37.81 -17.02
C PHE A 247 -32.46 -38.38 -15.74
#